data_AF-A0A2A5C5R8-F1
#
_entry.id   AF-A0A2A5C5R8-F1
#
_cell.length_a   1.000
_cell.length_b   1.000
_cell.length_c   1.000
_cell.angle_alpha   90.00
_cell.angle_beta   90.00
_cell.angle_gamma   90.00
#
_symmetry.space_group_name_H-M   'P 1'
#
loop_
_entity.id
_entity.type
_entity.pdbx_description
1 polymer ?
#
loop_
_entity_poly.entity_id
_entity_poly.type
_entity_poly.pdbx_seq_one_letter_code
_entity_poly.pdbx_strand_id
1 'polypeptide(L)'
;MKNKVFLGGTCANTTWRNELIRDLHVSYFDPVVENWTSQCIEIEDTEKGSFCNIHLYVITSAMQGVYSIAEVVESVMTPDKVTILHVGPAGFTEGQLRSLRAVVDLVKRHGGIAYVDDDLKRTANVINNAFRED
;
A
#
# COMPACT_ATOMS: atom_id res chain seq x y z
N MET A 1 13.24 10.93 12.60
CA MET A 1 12.67 9.58 12.78
C MET A 1 12.89 8.84 11.47
N LYS A 2 13.27 7.55 11.50
CA LYS A 2 13.62 6.87 10.27
C LYS A 2 12.38 6.56 9.43
N ASN A 3 12.37 6.91 8.13
CA ASN A 3 11.23 6.61 7.25
C ASN A 3 11.03 5.09 7.14
N LYS A 4 9.81 4.61 7.37
CA LYS A 4 9.45 3.19 7.29
C LYS A 4 8.10 3.01 6.59
N VAL A 5 8.09 2.10 5.61
CA VAL A 5 6.95 1.82 4.74
C VAL A 5 6.17 0.60 5.22
N PHE A 6 4.87 0.73 5.43
CA PHE A 6 3.94 -0.38 5.61
C PHE A 6 3.48 -0.91 4.25
N LEU A 7 3.61 -2.23 4.00
CA LEU A 7 3.27 -2.88 2.72
C LEU A 7 1.88 -3.55 2.75
N GLY A 8 0.84 -2.73 2.78
CA GLY A 8 -0.57 -3.16 2.74
C GLY A 8 -1.08 -3.48 1.33
N GLY A 9 -2.28 -4.02 1.25
CA GLY A 9 -2.97 -4.31 -0.02
C GLY A 9 -3.20 -5.79 -0.27
N THR A 10 -3.40 -6.17 -1.54
CA THR A 10 -3.84 -7.51 -1.93
C THR A 10 -2.92 -8.61 -1.38
N CYS A 11 -3.53 -9.58 -0.71
CA CYS A 11 -2.92 -10.83 -0.23
C CYS A 11 -3.60 -12.00 -0.96
N ALA A 12 -2.90 -12.68 -1.88
CA ALA A 12 -3.39 -13.86 -2.60
C ALA A 12 -2.30 -14.50 -3.50
N ASN A 13 -1.17 -14.95 -2.93
CA ASN A 13 -0.03 -15.49 -3.70
C ASN A 13 0.47 -14.58 -4.83
N THR A 14 0.28 -13.27 -4.68
CA THR A 14 0.74 -12.26 -5.63
C THR A 14 2.23 -11.98 -5.44
N THR A 15 2.95 -11.72 -6.52
CA THR A 15 4.40 -11.45 -6.50
C THR A 15 4.76 -9.99 -6.26
N TRP A 16 3.78 -9.07 -6.22
CA TRP A 16 4.01 -7.63 -6.19
C TRP A 16 4.93 -7.18 -5.04
N ARG A 17 4.81 -7.77 -3.85
CA ARG A 17 5.69 -7.44 -2.70
C ARG A 17 7.14 -7.78 -3.00
N ASN A 18 7.38 -8.99 -3.52
CA ASN A 18 8.73 -9.44 -3.89
C ASN A 18 9.33 -8.58 -5.01
N GLU A 19 8.51 -8.14 -5.97
CA GLU A 19 8.94 -7.25 -7.04
C GLU A 19 9.29 -5.86 -6.50
N LEU A 20 8.42 -5.27 -5.68
CA LEU A 20 8.62 -3.96 -5.09
C LEU A 20 9.83 -3.93 -4.15
N ILE A 21 9.96 -4.92 -3.26
CA ILE A 21 11.02 -4.98 -2.24
C ILE A 21 12.41 -5.00 -2.89
N ARG A 22 12.57 -5.63 -4.06
CA ARG A 22 13.85 -5.66 -4.79
C ARG A 22 14.33 -4.27 -5.21
N ASP A 23 13.38 -3.38 -5.50
CA ASP A 23 13.65 -2.02 -5.96
C ASP A 23 13.51 -0.98 -4.83
N LEU A 24 13.21 -1.40 -3.59
CA LEU A 24 12.96 -0.51 -2.45
C LEU A 24 14.22 -0.24 -1.63
N HIS A 25 14.56 1.03 -1.45
CA HIS A 25 15.75 1.47 -0.70
C HIS A 25 15.41 2.12 0.66
N VAL A 26 14.14 2.08 1.05
CA VAL A 26 13.63 2.59 2.34
C VAL A 26 13.27 1.39 3.23
N SER A 27 13.40 1.54 4.55
CA SER A 27 12.97 0.50 5.49
C SER A 27 11.47 0.19 5.32
N TYR A 28 11.09 -1.06 5.51
CA TYR A 28 9.70 -1.50 5.31
C TYR A 28 9.26 -2.53 6.35
N PHE A 29 7.94 -2.72 6.45
CA PHE A 29 7.27 -3.81 7.16
C PHE A 29 6.33 -4.52 6.19
N ASP A 30 6.52 -5.84 6.04
CA ASP A 30 5.62 -6.71 5.28
C ASP A 30 4.67 -7.43 6.24
N PRO A 31 3.35 -7.16 6.22
CA PRO A 31 2.38 -7.80 7.11
C PRO A 31 2.09 -9.27 6.75
N VAL A 32 2.55 -9.76 5.58
CA VAL A 32 2.25 -11.12 5.15
C VAL A 32 3.07 -12.13 5.96
N VAL A 33 2.36 -12.95 6.73
CA VAL A 33 2.91 -14.09 7.49
C VAL A 33 2.30 -15.40 7.00
N GLU A 34 3.08 -16.49 7.00
CA GLU A 34 2.57 -17.81 6.57
C GLU A 34 1.49 -18.36 7.51
N ASN A 35 1.59 -18.07 8.81
CA ASN A 35 0.62 -18.50 9.83
C ASN A 35 0.01 -17.27 10.51
N TRP A 36 -1.25 -16.99 10.21
CA TRP A 36 -1.98 -15.90 10.85
C TRP A 36 -2.35 -16.30 12.28
N THR A 37 -1.78 -15.59 13.26
CA THR A 37 -2.10 -15.72 14.68
C THR A 37 -2.60 -14.39 15.23
N SER A 38 -3.32 -14.39 16.35
CA SER A 38 -3.79 -13.15 16.99
C SER A 38 -2.65 -12.17 17.30
N GLN A 39 -1.46 -12.69 17.60
CA GLN A 39 -0.26 -11.90 17.85
C GLN A 39 0.24 -11.17 16.59
N CYS A 40 -0.01 -11.71 15.40
CA CYS A 40 0.34 -11.06 14.14
C CYS A 40 -0.47 -9.78 13.92
N ILE A 41 -1.73 -9.74 14.37
CA ILE A 41 -2.59 -8.55 14.30
C ILE A 41 -2.04 -7.44 15.20
N GLU A 42 -1.66 -7.77 16.44
CA GLU A 42 -1.11 -6.78 17.38
C GLU A 42 0.21 -6.17 16.87
N ILE A 43 1.05 -6.99 16.24
CA ILE A 43 2.30 -6.52 15.61
C ILE A 43 1.98 -5.61 14.44
N GLU A 44 1.05 -5.99 13.56
CA GLU A 44 0.63 -5.19 12.41
C GLU A 44 0.08 -3.82 12.84
N ASP A 45 -0.82 -3.79 13.83
CA ASP A 45 -1.40 -2.56 14.37
C ASP A 45 -0.33 -1.66 15.00
N THR A 46 0.61 -2.26 15.75
CA THR A 46 1.73 -1.52 16.35
C THR A 46 2.64 -0.92 15.26
N GLU A 47 2.97 -1.70 14.23
CA GLU A 47 3.81 -1.27 13.12
C GLU A 47 3.14 -0.17 12.29
N LYS A 48 1.86 -0.32 11.95
CA LYS A 48 1.07 0.71 11.24
C LYS A 48 0.92 1.99 12.06
N GLY A 49 0.58 1.85 13.34
CA GLY A 49 0.30 2.97 14.23
C GLY A 49 1.54 3.76 14.59
N SER A 50 2.59 3.08 15.05
CA SER A 50 3.70 3.70 15.78
C SER A 50 4.99 3.83 14.99
N PHE A 51 5.25 2.96 14.01
CA PHE A 51 6.59 2.86 13.40
C PHE A 51 6.61 3.21 11.90
N CYS A 52 5.57 2.84 11.16
CA CYS A 52 5.45 3.15 9.74
C CYS A 52 4.77 4.51 9.56
N ASN A 53 5.52 5.48 9.05
CA ASN A 53 5.00 6.80 8.68
C ASN A 53 4.56 6.87 7.21
N ILE A 54 4.92 5.88 6.39
CA ILE A 54 4.50 5.75 5.00
C ILE A 54 3.63 4.50 4.90
N HIS A 55 2.41 4.62 4.40
CA HIS A 55 1.51 3.50 4.19
C HIS A 55 1.30 3.30 2.69
N LEU A 56 1.83 2.20 2.15
CA LEU A 56 1.62 1.79 0.78
C LEU A 56 0.53 0.73 0.71
N TYR A 57 -0.42 0.92 -0.19
CA TYR A 57 -1.42 -0.09 -0.55
C TYR A 57 -1.33 -0.42 -2.03
N VAL A 58 -1.08 -1.69 -2.35
CA VAL A 58 -1.11 -2.21 -3.73
C VAL A 58 -2.35 -3.07 -3.93
N ILE A 59 -3.25 -2.65 -4.81
CA ILE A 59 -4.50 -3.34 -5.11
C ILE A 59 -4.41 -3.98 -6.49
N THR A 60 -4.64 -5.29 -6.56
CA THR A 60 -4.65 -6.08 -7.79
C THR A 60 -5.96 -6.86 -7.91
N SER A 61 -6.25 -7.39 -9.10
CA SER A 61 -7.46 -8.19 -9.34
C SER A 61 -7.53 -9.50 -8.55
N ALA A 62 -6.44 -9.91 -7.91
CA ALA A 62 -6.39 -11.08 -7.03
C ALA A 62 -7.00 -10.82 -5.64
N MET A 63 -7.45 -9.60 -5.33
CA MET A 63 -8.07 -9.27 -4.05
C MET A 63 -9.26 -10.19 -3.74
N GLN A 64 -9.29 -10.75 -2.53
CA GLN A 64 -10.38 -11.61 -2.04
C GLN A 64 -11.42 -10.84 -1.21
N GLY A 65 -11.09 -9.61 -0.83
CA GLY A 65 -11.93 -8.75 -0.02
C GLY A 65 -11.54 -7.28 -0.21
N VAL A 66 -12.28 -6.41 0.47
CA VAL A 66 -12.17 -4.95 0.28
C VAL A 66 -11.58 -4.23 1.49
N TYR A 67 -11.13 -4.95 2.52
CA TYR A 67 -10.63 -4.34 3.76
C TYR A 67 -9.45 -3.39 3.50
N SER A 68 -8.45 -3.78 2.71
CA SER A 68 -7.34 -2.89 2.36
C SER A 68 -7.74 -1.64 1.57
N ILE A 69 -8.91 -1.65 0.92
CA ILE A 69 -9.49 -0.44 0.32
C ILE A 69 -10.05 0.49 1.42
N ALA A 70 -10.64 -0.05 2.48
CA ALA A 70 -11.05 0.75 3.64
C ALA A 70 -9.82 1.30 4.38
N GLU A 71 -8.79 0.47 4.57
CA GLU A 71 -7.56 0.87 5.26
C GLU A 71 -6.82 2.01 4.54
N VAL A 72 -6.77 2.01 3.21
CA VAL A 72 -6.13 3.13 2.48
C VAL A 72 -6.89 4.45 2.68
N VAL A 73 -8.22 4.40 2.85
CA VAL A 73 -9.04 5.59 3.12
C VAL A 73 -8.86 6.06 4.57
N GLU A 74 -8.79 5.14 5.53
CA GLU A 74 -8.46 5.47 6.92
C GLU A 74 -7.05 6.09 7.03
N SER A 75 -6.07 5.45 6.38
CA SER A 75 -4.68 5.88 6.37
C SER A 75 -4.52 7.32 5.87
N VAL A 76 -5.15 7.68 4.74
CA VAL A 76 -5.02 9.05 4.18
C VAL A 76 -5.70 10.12 5.03
N MET A 77 -6.63 9.73 5.90
CA MET A 77 -7.27 10.62 6.87
C MET A 77 -6.53 10.66 8.22
N THR A 78 -5.55 9.78 8.42
CA THR A 78 -4.79 9.69 9.67
C THR A 78 -3.66 10.73 9.65
N PRO A 79 -3.58 11.62 10.64
CA PRO A 79 -2.48 12.58 10.75
C PRO A 79 -1.11 11.90 10.75
N ASP A 80 -0.11 12.61 10.21
CA ASP A 80 1.29 12.18 10.18
C ASP A 80 1.58 10.91 9.36
N LYS A 81 0.61 10.44 8.56
CA LYS A 81 0.81 9.35 7.60
C LYS A 81 0.90 9.87 6.18
N VAL A 82 1.89 9.38 5.44
CA VAL A 82 1.96 9.54 3.99
C VAL A 82 1.35 8.30 3.36
N THR A 83 0.19 8.46 2.72
CA THR A 83 -0.51 7.34 2.08
C THR A 83 -0.23 7.29 0.59
N ILE A 84 0.11 6.10 0.11
CA ILE A 84 0.35 5.80 -1.31
C ILE A 84 -0.60 4.67 -1.73
N LEU A 85 -1.36 4.88 -2.82
CA LEU A 85 -2.22 3.86 -3.42
C LEU A 85 -1.78 3.56 -4.86
N HIS A 86 -1.42 2.30 -5.10
CA HIS A 86 -1.17 1.77 -6.44
C HIS A 86 -2.30 0.79 -6.79
N VAL A 87 -2.99 1.01 -7.91
CA VAL A 87 -3.96 0.06 -8.44
C VAL A 87 -3.42 -0.54 -9.75
N GLY A 88 -3.12 -1.83 -9.75
CA GLY A 88 -2.74 -2.57 -10.95
C GLY A 88 -3.99 -2.89 -11.79
N PRO A 89 -4.13 -2.38 -13.02
CA PRO A 89 -5.38 -2.50 -13.76
C PRO A 89 -5.61 -3.88 -14.37
N ALA A 90 -4.55 -4.66 -14.61
CA ALA A 90 -4.64 -5.99 -15.18
C ALA A 90 -5.61 -6.91 -14.40
N GLY A 91 -6.51 -7.58 -15.14
CA GLY A 91 -7.46 -8.56 -14.61
C GLY A 91 -8.76 -7.98 -14.03
N PHE A 92 -8.87 -6.66 -13.84
CA PHE A 92 -10.14 -6.03 -13.49
C PHE A 92 -11.03 -5.80 -14.73
N THR A 93 -12.34 -5.84 -14.53
CA THR A 93 -13.30 -5.35 -15.52
C THR A 93 -13.31 -3.82 -15.56
N GLU A 94 -13.77 -3.21 -16.66
CA GLU A 94 -13.93 -1.75 -16.74
C GLU A 94 -14.86 -1.17 -15.66
N GLY A 95 -15.88 -1.92 -15.24
CA GLY A 95 -16.75 -1.53 -14.13
C GLY A 95 -15.99 -1.42 -12.81
N GLN A 96 -15.16 -2.42 -12.51
CA GLN A 96 -14.30 -2.43 -11.32
C GLN A 96 -13.25 -1.31 -11.39
N LEU A 97 -12.60 -1.11 -12.54
CA LEU A 97 -11.62 -0.04 -12.72
C LEU A 97 -12.23 1.34 -12.56
N ARG A 98 -13.45 1.59 -13.04
CA ARG A 98 -14.16 2.86 -12.77
C ARG A 98 -14.35 3.10 -11.28
N SER A 99 -14.74 2.07 -10.53
CA SER A 99 -14.89 2.15 -9.07
C SER A 99 -13.55 2.42 -8.38
N LEU A 100 -12.49 1.71 -8.75
CA LEU A 100 -11.15 1.88 -8.18
C LEU A 100 -10.54 3.25 -8.53
N ARG A 101 -10.82 3.80 -9.72
CA ARG A 101 -10.44 5.17 -10.08
C ARG A 101 -11.10 6.20 -9.15
N ALA A 102 -12.37 5.98 -8.74
CA ALA A 102 -13.01 6.85 -7.76
C ALA A 102 -12.33 6.78 -6.38
N VAL A 103 -11.81 5.62 -5.98
CA VAL A 103 -10.99 5.48 -4.76
C VAL A 103 -9.67 6.21 -4.92
N VAL A 104 -8.99 6.09 -6.06
CA VAL A 104 -7.76 6.85 -6.37
C VAL A 104 -8.00 8.35 -6.25
N ASP A 105 -9.09 8.86 -6.79
CA ASP A 105 -9.43 10.28 -6.71
C ASP A 105 -9.80 10.70 -5.28
N LEU A 106 -10.46 9.83 -4.50
CA LEU A 106 -10.71 10.07 -3.07
C LEU A 106 -9.39 10.21 -2.30
N VAL A 107 -8.44 9.28 -2.48
CA VAL A 107 -7.14 9.35 -1.80
C VAL A 107 -6.38 10.62 -2.17
N LYS A 108 -6.38 11.01 -3.45
CA LYS A 108 -5.77 12.28 -3.88
C LYS A 108 -6.40 13.51 -3.22
N ARG A 109 -7.74 13.54 -3.10
CA ARG A 109 -8.46 14.66 -2.47
C ARG A 109 -8.07 14.86 -1.00
N HIS A 110 -7.63 13.81 -0.32
CA HIS A 110 -7.17 13.86 1.06
C HIS A 110 -5.64 14.01 1.18
N GLY A 111 -4.94 14.29 0.08
CA GLY A 111 -3.49 14.56 0.09
C GLY A 111 -2.59 13.33 -0.13
N GLY A 112 -3.18 12.15 -0.36
CA GLY A 112 -2.43 10.94 -0.67
C GLY A 112 -1.90 10.90 -2.11
N ILE A 113 -0.88 10.08 -2.35
CA ILE A 113 -0.31 9.83 -3.67
C ILE A 113 -0.98 8.57 -4.25
N ALA A 114 -1.87 8.73 -5.23
CA ALA A 114 -2.61 7.58 -5.78
C ALA A 114 -2.63 7.55 -7.30
N TYR A 115 -2.61 6.34 -7.88
CA TYR A 115 -2.72 6.15 -9.32
C TYR A 115 -3.11 4.72 -9.70
N VAL A 116 -3.61 4.59 -10.94
CA VAL A 116 -3.74 3.31 -11.65
C VAL A 116 -2.53 3.20 -12.57
N ASP A 117 -1.78 2.12 -12.48
CA ASP A 117 -0.56 1.90 -13.27
C ASP A 117 -0.26 0.40 -13.33
N ASP A 118 0.29 -0.10 -14.44
CA ASP A 118 0.73 -1.50 -14.54
C ASP A 118 2.18 -1.67 -14.04
N ASP A 119 2.95 -0.57 -13.91
CA ASP A 119 4.37 -0.62 -13.53
C ASP A 119 4.59 -0.24 -12.05
N LEU A 120 4.90 -1.24 -11.23
CA LEU A 120 5.27 -1.06 -9.83
C LEU A 120 6.56 -0.25 -9.62
N LYS A 121 7.43 -0.14 -10.64
CA LYS A 121 8.66 0.67 -10.54
C LYS A 121 8.37 2.14 -10.31
N ARG A 122 7.24 2.64 -10.82
CA ARG A 122 6.78 4.00 -10.50
C ARG A 122 6.65 4.18 -8.99
N THR A 123 6.08 3.20 -8.29
CA THR A 123 5.90 3.24 -6.84
C THR A 123 7.22 3.17 -6.09
N ALA A 124 8.12 2.27 -6.48
CA ALA A 124 9.47 2.21 -5.92
C ALA A 124 10.19 3.57 -6.09
N ASN A 125 10.14 4.16 -7.28
CA ASN A 125 10.76 5.46 -7.57
C ASN A 125 10.15 6.60 -6.75
N VAL A 126 8.82 6.65 -6.60
CA VAL A 126 8.16 7.63 -5.73
C VAL A 126 8.69 7.51 -4.30
N ILE A 127 8.76 6.29 -3.77
CA ILE A 127 9.20 6.08 -2.39
C ILE A 127 10.68 6.42 -2.21
N ASN A 128 11.54 5.90 -3.09
CA ASN A 128 12.97 6.10 -3.01
C ASN A 128 13.39 7.57 -3.20
N ASN A 129 12.69 8.33 -4.04
CA ASN A 129 13.06 9.73 -4.27
C ASN A 129 12.48 10.68 -3.22
N ALA A 130 11.32 10.36 -2.64
CA ALA A 130 10.67 11.24 -1.68
C ALA A 130 11.06 10.94 -0.22
N PHE A 131 11.51 9.72 0.09
CA PHE A 131 11.65 9.26 1.48
C PHE A 131 12.95 8.52 1.79
N ARG A 132 13.90 8.46 0.85
CA ARG A 132 15.23 7.90 1.14
C ARG A 132 15.96 8.76 2.18
N GLU A 133 16.71 8.09 3.02
CA GLU A 133 17.64 8.72 3.96
C GLU A 133 19.03 8.74 3.36
N ASP A 134 19.76 9.83 3.60
CA ASP A 134 21.17 9.98 3.26
C ASP A 134 22.07 9.06 4.10
#